data_AF-A0A946QIH6-F1
#
_entry.id   AF-A0A946QIH6-F1
#
_cell.length_a   1.000
_cell.length_b   1.000
_cell.length_c   1.000
_cell.angle_alpha   90.00
_cell.angle_beta   90.00
_cell.angle_gamma   90.00
#
_symmetry.space_group_name_H-M   'P 1'
#
loop_
_entity.id
_entity.type
_entity.pdbx_description
1 polymer ?
#
loop_
_entity_poly.entity_id
_entity_poly.type
_entity_poly.pdbx_seq_one_letter_code
_entity_poly.pdbx_strand_id
1 'polypeptide(L)'
;MIDEALQDEIRVAYQTLTEALKLNPRWGQRQMIAEVANALGDPEADPPIAVVEAGTGTGKTVAYLVAALPIARKRGKKVVVASATIALQEQLLFRDLPDVMRNSGLEYEAALAKGRGRYICLLKLDHQLSEQVIDPVIPLYPDEFAAPDRALAGPIFDEMVGALGSGRWDGDFDSWPGSLDAGVKRLVSTEQSQCIGRRCPHVSQCSFFRAREGLENADIVVTNHDLVLSDLRLGGGVILPAPEDCFYIFDEGHQLPSKCLNHFALRFHSGATVQGLRDSGRWVESSSAGWIKRGLDERIMPTLTALFEDLIERTLQISETFWALFPDEVVERAEYRLPHGRVPAALAEQAALFLAQWEKLHREASRLEAMLENRTSEAALVPEAQGEPVSDPDLDLINAQGMVARA
;
A
#
# COMPACT_ATOMS: atom_id res chain seq x y z
N MET A 1 -26.86 -16.39 18.24
CA MET A 1 -27.07 -15.96 19.64
C MET A 1 -25.96 -16.50 20.54
N ILE A 2 -25.45 -15.68 21.49
CA ILE A 2 -24.40 -16.09 22.44
C ILE A 2 -25.01 -16.94 23.56
N ASP A 3 -24.43 -18.11 23.82
CA ASP A 3 -24.88 -18.97 24.93
C ASP A 3 -24.37 -18.49 26.30
N GLU A 4 -24.97 -19.04 27.35
CA GLU A 4 -24.69 -18.65 28.74
C GLU A 4 -23.21 -18.87 29.11
N ALA A 5 -22.59 -19.95 28.62
CA ALA A 5 -21.18 -20.24 28.85
C ALA A 5 -20.25 -19.14 28.30
N LEU A 6 -20.52 -18.65 27.09
CA LEU A 6 -19.72 -17.60 26.47
C LEU A 6 -20.00 -16.23 27.12
N GLN A 7 -21.23 -15.97 27.57
CA GLN A 7 -21.54 -14.77 28.36
C GLN A 7 -20.78 -14.75 29.69
N ASP A 8 -20.70 -15.90 30.37
CA ASP A 8 -19.95 -16.05 31.61
C ASP A 8 -18.44 -15.92 31.38
N GLU A 9 -17.89 -16.46 30.28
CA GLU A 9 -16.49 -16.26 29.91
C GLU A 9 -16.15 -14.76 29.74
N ILE A 10 -16.95 -14.01 28.97
CA ILE A 10 -16.78 -12.57 28.78
C ILE A 10 -16.85 -11.83 30.12
N ARG A 11 -17.81 -12.22 30.99
CA ARG A 11 -17.99 -11.60 32.31
C ARG A 11 -16.79 -11.84 33.22
N VAL A 12 -16.30 -13.08 33.29
CA VAL A 12 -15.14 -13.45 34.09
C VAL A 12 -13.90 -12.72 33.58
N ALA A 13 -13.65 -12.75 32.28
CA ALA A 13 -12.51 -12.06 31.67
C ALA A 13 -12.50 -10.55 32.00
N TYR A 14 -13.67 -9.90 31.93
CA TYR A 14 -13.81 -8.48 32.29
C TYR A 14 -13.58 -8.22 33.78
N GLN A 15 -14.11 -9.07 34.66
CA GLN A 15 -13.93 -8.96 36.12
C GLN A 15 -12.47 -9.14 36.52
N THR A 16 -11.83 -10.21 36.05
CA THR A 16 -10.41 -10.50 36.35
C THR A 16 -9.50 -9.36 35.88
N LEU A 17 -9.75 -8.83 34.68
CA LEU A 17 -8.98 -7.70 34.15
C LEU A 17 -9.16 -6.44 34.99
N THR A 18 -10.40 -6.13 35.36
CA THR A 18 -10.74 -4.93 36.14
C THR A 18 -10.13 -5.00 37.54
N GLU A 19 -10.14 -6.16 38.18
CA GLU A 19 -9.53 -6.39 39.49
C GLU A 19 -8.00 -6.30 39.43
N ALA A 20 -7.37 -6.98 38.48
CA ALA A 20 -5.91 -7.01 38.33
C ALA A 20 -5.33 -5.62 38.02
N LEU A 21 -5.98 -4.85 37.15
CA LEU A 21 -5.58 -3.49 36.78
C LEU A 21 -6.13 -2.41 37.72
N LYS A 22 -6.89 -2.79 38.76
CA LYS A 22 -7.56 -1.86 39.70
C LYS A 22 -8.38 -0.77 39.00
N LEU A 23 -9.06 -1.15 37.93
CA LEU A 23 -9.91 -0.25 37.16
C LEU A 23 -11.29 -0.12 37.82
N ASN A 24 -11.96 1.02 37.60
CA ASN A 24 -13.34 1.20 38.03
C ASN A 24 -14.28 0.81 36.90
N PRO A 25 -15.13 -0.22 37.07
CA PRO A 25 -16.11 -0.60 36.06
C PRO A 25 -17.06 0.57 35.77
N ARG A 26 -17.39 0.78 34.49
CA ARG A 26 -18.32 1.84 34.07
C ARG A 26 -19.50 1.26 33.33
N TRP A 27 -20.68 1.80 33.57
CA TRP A 27 -21.91 1.34 32.94
C TRP A 27 -21.82 1.37 31.41
N GLY A 28 -21.33 2.47 30.83
CA GLY A 28 -21.17 2.60 29.37
C GLY A 28 -20.17 1.60 28.77
N GLN A 29 -19.15 1.20 29.52
CA GLN A 29 -18.20 0.16 29.08
C GLN A 29 -18.89 -1.21 28.99
N ARG A 30 -19.69 -1.57 30.00
CA ARG A 30 -20.48 -2.81 29.99
C ARG A 30 -21.55 -2.81 28.90
N GLN A 31 -22.16 -1.65 28.65
CA GLN A 31 -23.12 -1.51 27.55
C GLN A 31 -22.42 -1.76 26.21
N MET A 32 -21.25 -1.15 25.98
CA MET A 32 -20.45 -1.41 24.78
C MET A 32 -20.07 -2.89 24.64
N ILE A 33 -19.65 -3.56 25.73
CA ILE A 33 -19.39 -5.02 25.71
C ILE A 33 -20.62 -5.77 25.22
N ALA A 34 -21.81 -5.47 25.74
CA ALA A 34 -23.05 -6.13 25.36
C ALA A 34 -23.43 -5.86 23.89
N GLU A 35 -23.30 -4.62 23.41
CA GLU A 35 -23.60 -4.27 22.01
C GLU A 35 -22.65 -4.97 21.03
N VAL A 36 -21.35 -4.96 21.32
CA VAL A 36 -20.35 -5.69 20.51
C VAL A 36 -20.64 -7.19 20.54
N ALA A 37 -20.94 -7.74 21.72
CA ALA A 37 -21.27 -9.14 21.86
C ALA A 37 -22.52 -9.50 21.05
N ASN A 38 -23.60 -8.71 21.12
CA ASN A 38 -24.81 -8.98 20.37
C ASN A 38 -24.58 -8.95 18.85
N ALA A 39 -23.84 -7.96 18.35
CA ALA A 39 -23.56 -7.84 16.92
C ALA A 39 -22.69 -8.97 16.38
N LEU A 40 -21.66 -9.38 17.11
CA LEU A 40 -20.78 -10.49 16.71
C LEU A 40 -21.37 -11.87 17.05
N GLY A 41 -22.37 -11.89 17.93
CA GLY A 41 -22.92 -13.05 18.61
C GLY A 41 -24.03 -13.76 17.87
N ASP A 42 -24.57 -13.18 16.79
CA ASP A 42 -25.58 -13.82 15.95
C ASP A 42 -25.19 -13.79 14.46
N PRO A 43 -24.93 -14.95 13.81
CA PRO A 43 -24.53 -14.97 12.39
C PRO A 43 -25.69 -14.57 11.47
N GLU A 44 -26.92 -14.77 11.92
CA GLU A 44 -28.16 -14.51 11.17
C GLU A 44 -28.69 -13.07 11.39
N ALA A 45 -27.99 -12.25 12.20
CA ALA A 45 -28.37 -10.84 12.36
C ALA A 45 -28.07 -10.07 11.06
N ASP A 46 -29.06 -9.32 10.56
CA ASP A 46 -28.92 -8.53 9.33
C ASP A 46 -29.17 -7.03 9.58
N PRO A 47 -28.17 -6.14 9.39
CA PRO A 47 -26.74 -6.44 9.24
C PRO A 47 -26.08 -6.73 10.61
N PRO A 48 -25.04 -7.58 10.69
CA PRO A 48 -24.32 -7.88 11.93
C PRO A 48 -23.32 -6.76 12.26
N ILE A 49 -23.80 -5.52 12.36
CA ILE A 49 -23.00 -4.30 12.53
C ILE A 49 -23.47 -3.56 13.79
N ALA A 50 -22.53 -3.26 14.68
CA ALA A 50 -22.73 -2.33 15.78
C ALA A 50 -21.98 -1.02 15.51
N VAL A 51 -22.65 0.10 15.76
CA VAL A 51 -22.04 1.43 15.77
C VAL A 51 -22.13 1.98 17.18
N VAL A 52 -20.98 2.10 17.85
CA VAL A 52 -20.91 2.54 19.24
C VAL A 52 -20.14 3.85 19.31
N GLU A 53 -20.82 4.92 19.72
CA GLU A 53 -20.16 6.16 20.09
C GLU A 53 -19.72 6.09 21.56
N ALA A 54 -18.42 6.23 21.80
CA ALA A 54 -17.86 6.21 23.13
C ALA A 54 -16.79 7.30 23.30
N GLY A 55 -16.92 8.07 24.38
CA GLY A 55 -15.99 9.14 24.72
C GLY A 55 -14.55 8.65 24.94
N THR A 56 -13.59 9.57 24.92
CA THR A 56 -12.18 9.25 25.22
C THR A 56 -12.02 8.75 26.65
N GLY A 57 -11.09 7.82 26.86
CA GLY A 57 -10.82 7.27 28.19
C GLY A 57 -11.95 6.42 28.79
N THR A 58 -12.97 6.04 28.02
CA THR A 58 -14.08 5.17 28.46
C THR A 58 -13.71 3.69 28.54
N GLY A 59 -12.51 3.32 28.10
CA GLY A 59 -12.05 1.92 28.07
C GLY A 59 -12.59 1.14 26.86
N LYS A 60 -12.75 1.83 25.72
CA LYS A 60 -13.23 1.27 24.43
C LYS A 60 -12.46 0.02 24.02
N THR A 61 -11.13 0.10 24.06
CA THR A 61 -10.22 -0.99 23.71
C THR A 61 -10.51 -2.26 24.50
N VAL A 62 -10.57 -2.15 25.83
CA VAL A 62 -10.91 -3.28 26.69
C VAL A 62 -12.31 -3.82 26.38
N ALA A 63 -13.29 -2.93 26.18
CA ALA A 63 -14.67 -3.33 25.93
C ALA A 63 -14.83 -4.19 24.68
N TYR A 64 -14.28 -3.75 23.54
CA TYR A 64 -14.41 -4.52 22.31
C TYR A 64 -13.54 -5.78 22.32
N LEU A 65 -12.33 -5.77 22.93
CA LEU A 65 -11.46 -6.95 22.95
C LEU A 65 -12.05 -8.06 23.82
N VAL A 66 -12.50 -7.75 25.02
CA VAL A 66 -13.04 -8.75 25.96
C VAL A 66 -14.34 -9.37 25.43
N ALA A 67 -15.11 -8.63 24.61
CA ALA A 67 -16.27 -9.19 23.91
C ALA A 67 -15.87 -10.00 22.67
N ALA A 68 -15.09 -9.40 21.76
CA ALA A 68 -14.85 -9.95 20.43
C ALA A 68 -14.00 -11.23 20.46
N LEU A 69 -12.99 -11.32 21.32
CA LEU A 69 -12.03 -12.42 21.27
C LEU A 69 -12.64 -13.78 21.64
N PRO A 70 -13.36 -13.92 22.78
CA PRO A 70 -14.05 -15.18 23.10
C PRO A 70 -15.04 -15.60 22.01
N ILE A 71 -15.78 -14.63 21.44
CA ILE A 71 -16.77 -14.89 20.39
C ILE A 71 -16.09 -15.35 19.11
N ALA A 72 -14.99 -14.70 18.72
CA ALA A 72 -14.20 -15.04 17.55
C ALA A 72 -13.63 -16.47 17.67
N ARG A 73 -13.01 -16.79 18.81
CA ARG A 73 -12.50 -18.14 19.10
C ARG A 73 -13.58 -19.21 18.97
N LYS A 74 -14.73 -18.98 19.60
CA LYS A 74 -15.85 -19.93 19.56
C LYS A 74 -16.38 -20.17 18.13
N ARG A 75 -16.27 -19.17 17.27
CA ARG A 75 -16.72 -19.22 15.88
C ARG A 75 -15.64 -19.60 14.88
N GLY A 76 -14.41 -19.86 15.33
CA GLY A 76 -13.27 -20.10 14.45
C GLY A 76 -12.97 -18.90 13.55
N LYS A 77 -13.16 -17.68 14.05
CA LYS A 77 -12.90 -16.42 13.34
C LYS A 77 -11.69 -15.71 13.96
N LYS A 78 -11.03 -14.89 13.17
CA LYS A 78 -9.97 -13.97 13.61
C LYS A 78 -10.56 -12.59 13.89
N VAL A 79 -9.87 -11.78 14.69
CA VAL A 79 -10.25 -10.38 14.94
C VAL A 79 -9.27 -9.44 14.25
N VAL A 80 -9.76 -8.60 13.34
CA VAL A 80 -8.99 -7.55 12.69
C VAL A 80 -9.34 -6.21 13.35
N VAL A 81 -8.39 -5.63 14.08
CA VAL A 81 -8.54 -4.31 14.70
C VAL A 81 -7.83 -3.28 13.84
N ALA A 82 -8.61 -2.43 13.19
CA ALA A 82 -8.11 -1.37 12.32
C ALA A 82 -8.17 -0.04 13.07
N SER A 83 -7.01 0.58 13.29
CA SER A 83 -6.92 1.90 13.93
C SER A 83 -6.75 3.01 12.90
N ALA A 84 -7.08 4.23 13.30
CA ALA A 84 -6.93 5.43 12.48
C ALA A 84 -5.46 5.85 12.27
N THR A 85 -4.62 5.73 13.31
CA THR A 85 -3.25 6.25 13.32
C THR A 85 -2.25 5.22 13.82
N ILE A 86 -0.99 5.40 13.44
CA ILE A 86 0.12 4.50 13.83
C ILE A 86 0.33 4.54 15.35
N ALA A 87 0.29 5.73 15.96
CA ALA A 87 0.45 5.86 17.40
C ALA A 87 -0.63 5.08 18.18
N LEU A 88 -1.88 5.10 17.71
CA LEU A 88 -2.96 4.30 18.30
C LEU A 88 -2.77 2.80 18.04
N GLN A 89 -2.30 2.44 16.84
CA GLN A 89 -1.98 1.06 16.47
C GLN A 89 -0.88 0.47 17.38
N GLU A 90 0.18 1.23 17.65
CA GLU A 90 1.28 0.84 18.54
C GLU A 90 0.85 0.83 20.00
N GLN A 91 0.04 1.79 20.44
CA GLN A 91 -0.57 1.75 21.78
C GLN A 91 -1.40 0.49 21.96
N LEU A 92 -2.23 0.14 20.97
CA LEU A 92 -3.03 -1.07 20.99
C LEU A 92 -2.15 -2.32 21.11
N LEU A 93 -1.10 -2.41 20.29
CA LEU A 93 -0.25 -3.61 20.22
C LEU A 93 0.70 -3.78 21.42
N PHE A 94 1.37 -2.71 21.86
CA PHE A 94 2.45 -2.80 22.85
C PHE A 94 1.98 -2.54 24.29
N ARG A 95 0.76 -2.01 24.46
CA ARG A 95 0.20 -1.72 25.77
C ARG A 95 -1.16 -2.40 25.97
N ASP A 96 -2.17 -1.99 25.21
CA ASP A 96 -3.55 -2.36 25.55
C ASP A 96 -3.81 -3.87 25.37
N LEU A 97 -3.35 -4.48 24.27
CA LEU A 97 -3.46 -5.94 24.05
C LEU A 97 -2.67 -6.74 25.09
N PRO A 98 -1.36 -6.48 25.34
CA PRO A 98 -0.61 -7.15 26.40
C PRO A 98 -1.25 -7.03 27.78
N ASP A 99 -1.87 -5.88 28.09
CA ASP A 99 -2.58 -5.68 29.34
C ASP A 99 -3.89 -6.48 29.37
N VAL A 100 -4.62 -6.58 28.27
CA VAL A 100 -5.80 -7.45 28.18
C VAL A 100 -5.40 -8.92 28.36
N MET A 101 -4.42 -9.43 27.60
CA MET A 101 -4.04 -10.86 27.65
C MET A 101 -3.54 -11.28 29.04
N ARG A 102 -2.62 -10.51 29.63
CA ARG A 102 -2.02 -10.86 30.92
C ARG A 102 -2.99 -10.81 32.10
N ASN A 103 -4.06 -10.01 32.00
CA ASN A 103 -4.93 -9.72 33.14
C ASN A 103 -6.36 -10.27 32.98
N SER A 104 -6.79 -10.70 31.79
CA SER A 104 -8.15 -11.25 31.58
C SER A 104 -8.23 -12.78 31.61
N GLY A 105 -7.09 -13.48 31.60
CA GLY A 105 -7.06 -14.94 31.46
C GLY A 105 -7.32 -15.42 30.02
N LEU A 106 -7.30 -14.50 29.06
CA LEU A 106 -7.41 -14.78 27.64
C LEU A 106 -6.01 -15.02 27.03
N GLU A 107 -5.86 -16.09 26.28
CA GLU A 107 -4.62 -16.45 25.57
C GLU A 107 -4.86 -16.37 24.06
N TYR A 108 -4.30 -15.33 23.42
CA TYR A 108 -4.42 -15.08 21.98
C TYR A 108 -3.11 -14.58 21.38
N GLU A 109 -2.82 -14.97 20.15
CA GLU A 109 -1.68 -14.48 19.39
C GLU A 109 -2.06 -13.22 18.61
N ALA A 110 -1.29 -12.14 18.80
CA ALA A 110 -1.46 -10.88 18.09
C ALA A 110 -0.34 -10.67 17.06
N ALA A 111 -0.69 -10.25 15.85
CA ALA A 111 0.24 -9.85 14.82
C ALA A 111 -0.05 -8.43 14.31
N LEU A 112 1.01 -7.76 13.86
CA LEU A 112 0.95 -6.41 13.32
C LEU A 112 1.01 -6.44 11.79
N ALA A 113 0.01 -5.87 11.13
CA ALA A 113 0.00 -5.74 9.68
C ALA A 113 0.15 -4.26 9.28
N LYS A 114 1.31 -3.94 8.69
CA LYS A 114 1.61 -2.63 8.06
C LYS A 114 1.77 -2.75 6.54
N GLY A 115 1.63 -1.62 5.84
CA GLY A 115 1.83 -1.54 4.39
C GLY A 115 3.31 -1.60 3.98
N ARG A 116 3.60 -1.99 2.73
CA ARG A 116 4.98 -2.14 2.20
C ARG A 116 5.84 -0.89 2.34
N GLY A 117 5.28 0.29 2.11
CA GLY A 117 5.98 1.58 2.25
C GLY A 117 6.43 1.92 3.68
N ARG A 118 6.09 1.08 4.68
CA ARG A 118 6.56 1.20 6.06
C ARG A 118 7.83 0.42 6.34
N TYR A 119 8.27 -0.41 5.39
CA TYR A 119 9.47 -1.20 5.53
C TYR A 119 10.53 -0.79 4.53
N ILE A 120 11.78 -0.93 4.93
CA ILE A 120 12.92 -0.75 4.05
C ILE A 120 12.95 -1.83 2.96
N CYS A 121 13.21 -1.39 1.73
CA CYS A 121 13.41 -2.24 0.58
C CYS A 121 14.91 -2.44 0.37
N LEU A 122 15.41 -3.62 0.71
CA LEU A 122 16.85 -3.94 0.60
C LEU A 122 17.39 -3.79 -0.83
N LEU A 123 16.57 -4.10 -1.85
CA LEU A 123 16.96 -3.91 -3.25
C LEU A 123 17.18 -2.42 -3.58
N LYS A 124 16.24 -1.55 -3.20
CA LYS A 124 16.40 -0.10 -3.41
C LYS A 124 17.56 0.47 -2.58
N LEU A 125 17.75 -0.02 -1.35
CA LEU A 125 18.88 0.38 -0.50
C LEU A 125 20.21 0.03 -1.15
N ASP A 126 20.36 -1.19 -1.68
CA ASP A 126 21.57 -1.64 -2.38
C ASP A 126 21.88 -0.76 -3.60
N HIS A 127 20.85 -0.44 -4.39
CA HIS A 127 20.98 0.50 -5.51
C HIS A 127 21.43 1.89 -5.05
N GLN A 128 20.92 2.40 -3.92
CA GLN A 128 21.35 3.71 -3.40
C GLN A 128 22.82 3.72 -2.97
N LEU A 129 23.31 2.61 -2.41
CA LEU A 129 24.67 2.42 -1.93
C LEU A 129 25.68 2.10 -3.04
N SER A 130 25.24 1.55 -4.17
CA SER A 130 26.10 1.35 -5.33
C SER A 130 26.53 2.70 -5.93
N GLU A 131 27.84 2.96 -6.00
CA GLU A 131 28.45 4.20 -6.53
C GLU A 131 28.29 4.37 -8.05
N GLN A 132 27.61 3.45 -8.73
CA GLN A 132 27.36 3.59 -10.16
C GLN A 132 26.34 4.73 -10.38
N VAL A 133 26.78 5.75 -11.12
CA VAL A 133 25.89 6.72 -11.76
C VAL A 133 25.15 5.96 -12.86
N ILE A 134 24.10 5.24 -12.46
CA ILE A 134 23.20 4.55 -13.38
C ILE A 134 22.22 5.58 -13.91
N ASP A 135 21.93 5.53 -15.22
CA ASP A 135 20.87 6.33 -15.82
C ASP A 135 19.59 6.22 -14.97
N PRO A 136 18.93 7.34 -14.63
CA PRO A 136 17.83 7.32 -13.67
C PRO A 136 16.71 6.41 -14.17
N VAL A 137 16.30 5.45 -13.32
CA VAL A 137 15.06 4.69 -13.48
C VAL A 137 13.94 5.70 -13.71
N ILE A 138 13.17 5.55 -14.79
CA ILE A 138 12.07 6.46 -15.08
C ILE A 138 11.03 6.29 -13.96
N PRO A 139 10.72 7.35 -13.20
CA PRO A 139 9.74 7.29 -12.13
C PRO A 139 8.41 6.70 -12.61
N LEU A 140 7.90 5.75 -11.85
CA LEU A 140 6.58 5.15 -12.10
C LEU A 140 5.45 6.14 -11.83
N TYR A 141 5.68 7.14 -10.96
CA TYR A 141 4.74 8.21 -10.66
C TYR A 141 5.44 9.58 -10.68
N PRO A 142 4.80 10.64 -11.19
CA PRO A 142 5.48 11.92 -11.43
C PRO A 142 5.23 12.96 -10.31
N ASP A 143 4.55 12.57 -9.22
CA ASP A 143 4.41 13.34 -7.97
C ASP A 143 5.66 13.19 -7.04
N GLU A 144 6.77 12.69 -7.57
CA GLU A 144 8.05 12.63 -6.88
C GLU A 144 8.60 14.05 -6.72
N PHE A 145 8.23 14.69 -5.61
CA PHE A 145 8.93 15.85 -5.07
C PHE A 145 10.44 15.59 -5.09
N ALA A 146 11.21 16.61 -5.51
CA ALA A 146 12.66 16.62 -5.63
C ALA A 146 13.33 15.65 -4.64
N ALA A 147 13.98 14.63 -5.18
CA ALA A 147 14.76 13.69 -4.38
C ALA A 147 15.68 14.48 -3.44
N PRO A 148 15.75 14.14 -2.14
CA PRO A 148 16.72 14.77 -1.26
C PRO A 148 18.12 14.58 -1.86
N ASP A 149 19.00 15.55 -1.65
CA ASP A 149 20.39 15.47 -2.13
C ASP A 149 20.98 14.14 -1.66
N ARG A 150 21.33 13.26 -2.62
CA ARG A 150 21.83 11.89 -2.38
C ARG A 150 23.04 11.92 -1.42
N ALA A 151 23.79 13.02 -1.41
CA ALA A 151 24.91 13.27 -0.50
C ALA A 151 24.51 13.35 0.99
N LEU A 152 23.30 13.82 1.31
CA LEU A 152 22.81 13.93 2.69
C LEU A 152 22.23 12.61 3.21
N ALA A 153 21.76 11.74 2.32
CA ALA A 153 21.11 10.47 2.69
C ALA A 153 22.09 9.30 2.88
N GLY A 154 23.29 9.35 2.27
CA GLY A 154 24.30 8.29 2.35
C GLY A 154 24.62 7.82 3.78
N PRO A 155 24.96 8.71 4.72
CA PRO A 155 25.28 8.29 6.10
C PRO A 155 24.12 7.58 6.82
N ILE A 156 22.87 7.95 6.50
CA ILE A 156 21.68 7.32 7.06
C ILE A 156 21.53 5.89 6.51
N PHE A 157 21.81 5.69 5.22
CA PHE A 157 21.75 4.36 4.60
C PHE A 157 22.81 3.42 5.18
N ASP A 158 24.03 3.89 5.39
CA ASP A 158 25.09 3.11 6.06
C ASP A 158 24.69 2.70 7.49
N GLU A 159 24.09 3.62 8.24
CA GLU A 159 23.55 3.34 9.57
C GLU A 159 22.45 2.28 9.53
N MET A 160 21.53 2.37 8.57
CA MET A 160 20.44 1.40 8.36
C MET A 160 20.99 0.00 8.08
N VAL A 161 22.00 -0.13 7.21
CA VAL A 161 22.67 -1.41 6.94
C VAL A 161 23.29 -1.97 8.21
N GLY A 162 24.02 -1.15 8.96
CA GLY A 162 24.61 -1.56 10.24
C GLY A 162 23.58 -1.99 11.27
N ALA A 163 22.44 -1.29 11.37
CA ALA A 163 21.37 -1.60 12.29
C ALA A 163 20.65 -2.91 11.93
N LEU A 164 20.36 -3.14 10.65
CA LEU A 164 19.79 -4.40 10.15
C LEU A 164 20.74 -5.57 10.35
N GLY A 165 22.01 -5.41 9.96
CA GLY A 165 23.03 -6.46 10.07
C GLY A 165 23.35 -6.86 11.52
N SER A 166 23.21 -5.92 12.46
CA SER A 166 23.36 -6.19 13.90
C SER A 166 22.07 -6.66 14.59
N GLY A 167 20.94 -6.70 13.90
CA GLY A 167 19.63 -7.05 14.47
C GLY A 167 19.07 -6.04 15.46
N ARG A 168 19.63 -4.81 15.51
CA ARG A 168 19.11 -3.71 16.35
C ARG A 168 17.86 -3.07 15.78
N TRP A 169 17.60 -3.28 14.49
CA TRP A 169 16.44 -2.79 13.78
C TRP A 169 15.94 -3.86 12.81
N ASP A 170 14.62 -3.97 12.68
CA ASP A 170 13.94 -4.97 11.86
C ASP A 170 13.58 -4.44 10.45
N GLY A 171 13.81 -3.16 10.21
CA GLY A 171 13.53 -2.49 8.94
C GLY A 171 12.19 -1.77 8.89
N ASP A 172 11.45 -1.68 10.01
CA ASP A 172 10.24 -0.86 10.14
C ASP A 172 10.61 0.62 10.36
N PHE A 173 10.23 1.52 9.46
CA PHE A 173 10.58 2.95 9.59
C PHE A 173 9.96 3.64 10.80
N ASP A 174 8.91 3.09 11.40
CA ASP A 174 8.32 3.64 12.61
C ASP A 174 9.11 3.22 13.87
N SER A 175 9.88 2.12 13.81
CA SER A 175 10.77 1.66 14.90
C SER A 175 12.18 2.26 14.82
N TRP A 176 12.47 3.06 13.79
CA TRP A 176 13.77 3.71 13.62
C TRP A 176 14.02 4.76 14.72
N PRO A 177 15.16 4.73 15.43
CA PRO A 177 15.42 5.66 16.55
C PRO A 177 15.51 7.14 16.18
N GLY A 178 15.87 7.43 14.91
CA GLY A 178 16.02 8.80 14.40
C GLY A 178 14.76 9.34 13.74
N SER A 179 14.76 10.64 13.44
CA SER A 179 13.77 11.21 12.51
C SER A 179 14.23 10.94 11.08
N LEU A 180 13.33 10.40 10.25
CA LEU A 180 13.59 10.15 8.83
C LEU A 180 12.71 11.08 8.00
N ASP A 181 13.35 11.85 7.14
CA ASP A 181 12.65 12.67 6.15
C ASP A 181 11.85 11.81 5.18
N ALA A 182 10.70 12.33 4.72
CA ALA A 182 9.81 11.61 3.82
C ALA A 182 10.46 11.29 2.47
N GLY A 183 11.37 12.13 1.97
CA GLY A 183 12.15 11.89 0.77
C GLY A 183 13.13 10.71 0.95
N VAL A 184 13.80 10.64 2.10
CA VAL A 184 14.73 9.52 2.40
C VAL A 184 13.97 8.21 2.47
N LYS A 185 12.81 8.16 3.16
CA LYS A 185 11.97 6.95 3.21
C LYS A 185 11.55 6.50 1.81
N ARG A 186 11.19 7.42 0.92
CA ARG A 186 10.77 7.09 -0.46
C ARG A 186 11.89 6.44 -1.28
N LEU A 187 13.14 6.89 -1.12
CA LEU A 187 14.29 6.32 -1.82
C LEU A 187 14.53 4.84 -1.48
N VAL A 188 14.22 4.43 -0.25
CA VAL A 188 14.50 3.08 0.25
C VAL A 188 13.24 2.31 0.65
N SER A 189 12.07 2.68 0.10
CA SER A 189 10.80 1.96 0.30
C SER A 189 10.12 1.67 -1.03
N THR A 190 9.19 0.71 -1.02
CA THR A 190 8.46 0.32 -2.23
C THR A 190 6.97 0.20 -1.96
N GLU A 191 6.17 0.49 -2.98
CA GLU A 191 4.74 0.22 -2.99
C GLU A 191 4.45 -1.17 -3.57
N GLN A 192 3.20 -1.62 -3.49
CA GLN A 192 2.83 -2.93 -4.03
C GLN A 192 3.00 -3.02 -5.55
N SER A 193 2.69 -1.95 -6.29
CA SER A 193 2.84 -1.90 -7.75
C SER A 193 4.30 -1.97 -8.21
N GLN A 194 5.24 -1.51 -7.38
CA GLN A 194 6.67 -1.45 -7.71
C GLN A 194 7.44 -2.68 -7.23
N CYS A 195 6.81 -3.57 -6.45
CA CYS A 195 7.49 -4.69 -5.82
C CYS A 195 7.41 -5.95 -6.68
N ILE A 196 8.57 -6.51 -7.05
CA ILE A 196 8.67 -7.79 -7.79
C ILE A 196 8.35 -9.04 -6.94
N GLY A 197 7.92 -8.85 -5.69
CA GLY A 197 7.41 -9.91 -4.82
C GLY A 197 8.43 -11.01 -4.53
N ARG A 198 7.99 -12.28 -4.66
CA ARG A 198 8.83 -13.46 -4.36
C ARG A 198 9.98 -13.69 -5.34
N ARG A 199 10.02 -12.99 -6.47
CA ARG A 199 11.14 -13.02 -7.42
C ARG A 199 12.31 -12.12 -6.99
N CYS A 200 12.14 -11.34 -5.92
CA CYS A 200 13.17 -10.44 -5.42
C CYS A 200 14.40 -11.23 -4.94
N PRO A 201 15.63 -10.87 -5.36
CA PRO A 201 16.87 -11.48 -4.87
C PRO A 201 17.02 -11.40 -3.34
N HIS A 202 16.47 -10.37 -2.70
CA HIS A 202 16.52 -10.15 -1.25
C HIS A 202 15.29 -10.69 -0.50
N VAL A 203 14.43 -11.51 -1.12
CA VAL A 203 13.15 -11.95 -0.50
C VAL A 203 13.35 -12.62 0.86
N SER A 204 14.39 -13.42 1.04
CA SER A 204 14.67 -14.16 2.28
C SER A 204 15.03 -13.27 3.47
N GLN A 205 15.52 -12.06 3.20
CA GLN A 205 15.89 -11.07 4.22
C GLN A 205 14.94 -9.87 4.24
N CYS A 206 13.88 -9.89 3.42
CA CYS A 206 12.99 -8.76 3.26
C CYS A 206 12.20 -8.47 4.53
N SER A 207 12.42 -7.28 5.12
CA SER A 207 11.74 -6.82 6.33
C SER A 207 10.21 -6.91 6.24
N PHE A 208 9.63 -6.55 5.09
CA PHE A 208 8.18 -6.68 4.88
C PHE A 208 7.69 -8.13 4.95
N PHE A 209 8.37 -9.07 4.28
CA PHE A 209 7.95 -10.48 4.29
C PHE A 209 8.15 -11.10 5.67
N ARG A 210 9.26 -10.79 6.35
CA ARG A 210 9.52 -11.23 7.72
C ARG A 210 8.47 -10.70 8.70
N ALA A 211 8.08 -9.43 8.61
CA ALA A 211 7.02 -8.87 9.44
C ALA A 211 5.63 -9.48 9.16
N ARG A 212 5.46 -10.17 8.03
CA ARG A 212 4.23 -10.88 7.66
C ARG A 212 4.24 -12.36 8.05
N GLU A 213 5.39 -12.91 8.44
CA GLU A 213 5.44 -14.26 8.98
C GLU A 213 4.60 -14.36 10.26
N GLY A 214 3.81 -15.41 10.38
CA GLY A 214 2.94 -15.64 11.54
C GLY A 214 1.58 -14.91 11.49
N LEU A 215 1.31 -14.04 10.50
CA LEU A 215 0.00 -13.39 10.35
C LEU A 215 -1.13 -14.42 10.16
N GLU A 216 -0.84 -15.53 9.50
CA GLU A 216 -1.77 -16.65 9.30
C GLU A 216 -2.10 -17.39 10.60
N ASN A 217 -1.22 -17.37 11.60
CA ASN A 217 -1.43 -18.04 12.89
C ASN A 217 -2.08 -17.11 13.92
N ALA A 218 -1.98 -15.79 13.74
CA ALA A 218 -2.50 -14.81 14.69
C ALA A 218 -4.03 -14.88 14.84
N ASP A 219 -4.52 -14.90 16.07
CA ASP A 219 -5.94 -14.74 16.38
C ASP A 219 -6.40 -13.29 16.18
N ILE A 220 -5.47 -12.35 16.37
CA ILE A 220 -5.72 -10.91 16.31
C ILE A 220 -4.74 -10.28 15.33
N VAL A 221 -5.27 -9.57 14.34
CA VAL A 221 -4.49 -8.75 13.42
C VAL A 221 -4.73 -7.28 13.72
N VAL A 222 -3.69 -6.60 14.19
CA VAL A 222 -3.70 -5.15 14.41
C VAL A 222 -3.21 -4.47 13.14
N THR A 223 -4.02 -3.56 12.60
CA THR A 223 -3.72 -2.87 11.35
C THR A 223 -4.27 -1.44 11.36
N ASN A 224 -4.21 -0.77 10.22
CA ASN A 224 -4.85 0.53 10.02
C ASN A 224 -6.01 0.43 9.01
N HIS A 225 -6.86 1.45 9.01
CA HIS A 225 -7.98 1.53 8.08
C HIS A 225 -7.54 1.41 6.62
N ASP A 226 -6.42 2.05 6.25
CA ASP A 226 -5.95 2.09 4.86
C ASP A 226 -5.59 0.70 4.32
N LEU A 227 -5.00 -0.15 5.15
CA LEU A 227 -4.60 -1.50 4.77
C LEU A 227 -5.79 -2.45 4.66
N VAL A 228 -6.79 -2.32 5.53
CA VAL A 228 -8.05 -3.06 5.39
C VAL A 228 -8.75 -2.69 4.09
N LEU A 229 -8.86 -1.40 3.79
CA LEU A 229 -9.50 -0.94 2.55
C LEU A 229 -8.72 -1.37 1.31
N SER A 230 -7.38 -1.37 1.38
CA SER A 230 -6.52 -1.89 0.31
C SER A 230 -6.75 -3.37 0.05
N ASP A 231 -6.86 -4.18 1.11
CA ASP A 231 -7.14 -5.62 1.01
C ASP A 231 -8.52 -5.88 0.39
N LEU A 232 -9.55 -5.16 0.86
CA LEU A 232 -10.91 -5.27 0.34
C LEU A 232 -10.99 -4.87 -1.15
N ARG A 233 -10.24 -3.85 -1.57
CA ARG A 233 -10.16 -3.45 -3.00
C ARG A 233 -9.58 -4.55 -3.89
N LEU A 234 -8.73 -5.42 -3.34
CA LEU A 234 -8.15 -6.58 -4.01
C LEU A 234 -9.07 -7.82 -3.98
N GLY A 235 -10.27 -7.72 -3.42
CA GLY A 235 -11.22 -8.82 -3.24
C GLY A 235 -11.29 -9.38 -1.83
N GLY A 236 -10.40 -8.94 -0.93
CA GLY A 236 -10.29 -9.42 0.46
C GLY A 236 -9.52 -10.73 0.56
N GLY A 237 -8.74 -10.90 1.63
CA GLY A 237 -8.03 -12.16 1.90
C GLY A 237 -6.67 -12.28 1.20
N VAL A 238 -6.18 -11.22 0.56
CA VAL A 238 -4.91 -11.20 -0.18
C VAL A 238 -3.75 -10.79 0.73
N ILE A 239 -4.00 -9.81 1.61
CA ILE A 239 -3.06 -9.19 2.54
C ILE A 239 -3.43 -9.53 3.99
N LEU A 240 -4.72 -9.54 4.29
CA LEU A 240 -5.29 -9.89 5.59
C LEU A 240 -5.98 -11.26 5.48
N PRO A 241 -6.39 -11.89 6.59
CA PRO A 241 -7.20 -13.12 6.50
C PRO A 241 -8.52 -12.85 5.77
N ALA A 242 -9.11 -13.89 5.20
CA ALA A 242 -10.31 -13.79 4.38
C ALA A 242 -11.45 -13.08 5.15
N PRO A 243 -12.21 -12.16 4.51
CA PRO A 243 -13.26 -11.41 5.21
C PRO A 243 -14.33 -12.29 5.85
N GLU A 244 -14.69 -13.40 5.21
CA GLU A 244 -15.62 -14.37 5.76
C GLU A 244 -15.13 -14.97 7.07
N ASP A 245 -13.82 -15.02 7.31
CA ASP A 245 -13.16 -15.59 8.49
C ASP A 245 -12.77 -14.54 9.54
N CYS A 246 -13.22 -13.29 9.37
CA CYS A 246 -12.84 -12.18 10.23
C CYS A 246 -14.04 -11.49 10.89
N PHE A 247 -13.80 -10.99 12.10
CA PHE A 247 -14.53 -9.87 12.67
C PHE A 247 -13.69 -8.61 12.57
N TYR A 248 -14.28 -7.55 12.03
CA TYR A 248 -13.63 -6.25 11.87
C TYR A 248 -14.05 -5.29 12.98
N ILE A 249 -13.06 -4.64 13.60
CA ILE A 249 -13.25 -3.57 14.57
C ILE A 249 -12.55 -2.34 14.01
N PHE A 250 -13.32 -1.33 13.61
CA PHE A 250 -12.80 -0.04 13.15
C PHE A 250 -12.79 0.95 14.31
N ASP A 251 -11.61 1.16 14.91
CA ASP A 251 -11.43 2.14 15.97
C ASP A 251 -11.24 3.54 15.39
N GLU A 252 -11.78 4.56 16.06
CA GLU A 252 -11.89 5.91 15.48
C GLU A 252 -12.61 5.91 14.11
N GLY A 253 -13.69 5.12 14.02
CA GLY A 253 -14.48 4.89 12.80
C GLY A 253 -15.03 6.16 12.12
N HIS A 254 -15.02 7.31 12.80
CA HIS A 254 -15.32 8.61 12.19
C HIS A 254 -14.38 8.97 11.01
N GLN A 255 -13.18 8.38 10.93
CA GLN A 255 -12.24 8.56 9.82
C GLN A 255 -12.49 7.61 8.64
N LEU A 256 -13.32 6.58 8.82
CA LEU A 256 -13.54 5.56 7.79
C LEU A 256 -14.14 6.14 6.49
N PRO A 257 -15.15 7.03 6.51
CA PRO A 257 -15.76 7.54 5.27
C PRO A 257 -14.77 8.24 4.34
N SER A 258 -13.92 9.12 4.88
CA SER A 258 -12.93 9.86 4.09
C SER A 258 -11.84 8.93 3.54
N LYS A 259 -11.40 7.94 4.33
CA LYS A 259 -10.46 6.92 3.87
C LYS A 259 -11.06 6.05 2.77
N CYS A 260 -12.29 5.58 2.91
CA CYS A 260 -13.00 4.84 1.87
C CYS A 260 -13.04 5.62 0.55
N LEU A 261 -13.48 6.89 0.60
CA LEU A 261 -13.52 7.74 -0.60
C LEU A 261 -12.16 7.86 -1.28
N ASN A 262 -11.09 8.01 -0.50
CA ASN A 262 -9.73 8.10 -1.06
C ASN A 262 -9.23 6.77 -1.66
N HIS A 263 -9.51 5.62 -1.05
CA HIS A 263 -9.07 4.31 -1.53
C HIS A 263 -9.79 3.84 -2.79
N PHE A 264 -11.06 4.21 -2.94
CA PHE A 264 -11.87 3.89 -4.11
C PHE A 264 -11.91 5.03 -5.14
N ALA A 265 -11.10 6.08 -4.95
CA ALA A 265 -10.90 7.12 -5.94
C ALA A 265 -9.79 6.75 -6.93
N LEU A 266 -9.98 7.11 -8.19
CA LEU A 266 -8.93 7.15 -9.19
C LEU A 266 -8.48 8.61 -9.35
N ARG A 267 -7.17 8.81 -9.43
CA ARG A 267 -6.57 10.13 -9.66
C ARG A 267 -5.76 10.08 -10.95
N PHE A 268 -5.87 11.15 -11.72
CA PHE A 268 -5.12 11.34 -12.95
C PHE A 268 -4.48 12.72 -12.91
N HIS A 269 -3.16 12.77 -13.07
CA HIS A 269 -2.37 13.99 -13.01
C HIS A 269 -1.87 14.31 -14.42
N SER A 270 -2.52 15.24 -15.12
CA SER A 270 -2.27 15.46 -16.56
C SER A 270 -0.82 15.85 -16.87
N GLY A 271 -0.27 16.86 -16.17
CA GLY A 271 1.11 17.30 -16.39
C GLY A 271 2.15 16.22 -16.09
N ALA A 272 1.88 15.46 -15.02
CA ALA A 272 2.68 14.33 -14.58
C ALA A 272 2.70 13.22 -15.67
N THR A 273 1.53 12.85 -16.18
CA THR A 273 1.38 11.86 -17.27
C THR A 273 2.10 12.31 -18.54
N VAL A 274 1.97 13.57 -18.94
CA VAL A 274 2.69 14.14 -20.11
C VAL A 274 4.20 14.01 -19.92
N GLN A 275 4.72 14.30 -18.72
CA GLN A 275 6.14 14.18 -18.44
C GLN A 275 6.60 12.71 -18.51
N GLY A 276 5.85 11.77 -17.93
CA GLY A 276 6.16 10.33 -18.00
C GLY A 276 6.15 9.77 -19.42
N LEU A 277 5.25 10.24 -20.29
CA LEU A 277 5.23 9.89 -21.71
C LEU A 277 6.45 10.44 -22.45
N ARG A 278 6.87 11.68 -22.17
CA ARG A 278 8.09 12.28 -22.73
C ARG A 278 9.35 11.53 -22.28
N ASP A 279 9.43 11.17 -21.00
CA ASP A 279 10.55 10.41 -20.45
C ASP A 279 10.63 9.01 -21.08
N SER A 280 9.49 8.33 -21.23
CA SER A 280 9.41 7.04 -21.91
C SER A 280 9.82 7.16 -23.39
N GLY A 281 9.38 8.22 -24.09
CA GLY A 281 9.78 8.49 -25.47
C GLY A 281 11.28 8.71 -25.63
N ARG A 282 11.90 9.52 -24.75
CA ARG A 282 13.34 9.76 -24.75
C ARG A 282 14.15 8.49 -24.51
N TRP A 283 13.72 7.65 -23.56
CA TRP A 283 14.36 6.37 -23.30
C TRP A 283 14.25 5.40 -24.47
N VAL A 284 13.07 5.27 -25.07
CA VAL A 284 12.88 4.45 -26.28
C VAL A 284 13.80 4.95 -27.40
N GLU A 285 13.89 6.26 -27.61
CA GLU A 285 14.78 6.84 -28.62
C GLU A 285 16.26 6.52 -28.34
N SER A 286 16.74 6.77 -27.11
CA SER A 286 18.15 6.55 -26.74
C SER A 286 18.55 5.08 -26.77
N SER A 287 17.65 4.16 -26.39
CA SER A 287 17.95 2.73 -26.27
C SER A 287 17.66 1.93 -27.55
N SER A 288 16.81 2.46 -28.45
CA SER A 288 16.37 1.78 -29.68
C SER A 288 17.52 1.24 -30.53
N ALA A 289 18.58 2.02 -30.75
CA ALA A 289 19.71 1.62 -31.57
C ALA A 289 20.43 0.38 -30.99
N GLY A 290 20.56 0.32 -29.65
CA GLY A 290 21.13 -0.83 -28.95
C GLY A 290 20.26 -2.07 -29.07
N TRP A 291 18.94 -1.91 -28.91
CA TRP A 291 17.98 -3.01 -29.08
C TRP A 291 17.95 -3.55 -30.52
N ILE A 292 17.91 -2.67 -31.52
CA ILE A 292 17.89 -3.05 -32.94
C ILE A 292 19.18 -3.77 -33.34
N LYS A 293 20.36 -3.28 -32.91
CA LYS A 293 21.65 -3.98 -33.10
C LYS A 293 21.62 -5.39 -32.52
N ARG A 294 20.89 -5.58 -31.41
CA ARG A 294 20.69 -6.87 -30.76
C ARG A 294 19.60 -7.72 -31.40
N GLY A 295 18.90 -7.24 -32.42
CA GLY A 295 17.90 -7.99 -33.19
C GLY A 295 16.47 -7.85 -32.67
N LEU A 296 16.13 -6.75 -31.99
CA LEU A 296 14.75 -6.36 -31.73
C LEU A 296 14.06 -5.91 -33.02
N ASP A 297 12.75 -6.15 -33.16
CA ASP A 297 11.96 -5.72 -34.32
C ASP A 297 11.87 -4.19 -34.37
N GLU A 298 12.50 -3.58 -35.38
CA GLU A 298 12.56 -2.13 -35.56
C GLU A 298 11.18 -1.48 -35.70
N ARG A 299 10.16 -2.24 -36.12
CA ARG A 299 8.79 -1.74 -36.36
C ARG A 299 8.06 -1.29 -35.09
N ILE A 300 8.50 -1.74 -33.92
CA ILE A 300 7.87 -1.40 -32.65
C ILE A 300 8.20 0.05 -32.26
N MET A 301 9.42 0.53 -32.55
CA MET A 301 9.87 1.85 -32.10
C MET A 301 9.05 2.99 -32.72
N PRO A 302 8.84 3.07 -34.05
CA PRO A 302 8.00 4.12 -34.63
C PRO A 302 6.55 4.08 -34.13
N THR A 303 6.04 2.89 -33.84
CA THR A 303 4.69 2.71 -33.31
C THR A 303 4.57 3.28 -31.90
N LEU A 304 5.52 2.97 -31.02
CA LEU A 304 5.57 3.53 -29.65
C LEU A 304 5.76 5.06 -29.67
N THR A 305 6.69 5.56 -30.48
CA THR A 305 6.93 7.01 -30.61
C THR A 305 5.66 7.76 -31.03
N ALA A 306 4.97 7.27 -32.07
CA ALA A 306 3.72 7.87 -32.52
C ALA A 306 2.60 7.80 -31.45
N LEU A 307 2.53 6.71 -30.68
CA LEU A 307 1.58 6.59 -29.57
C LEU A 307 1.87 7.57 -28.44
N PHE A 308 3.14 7.80 -28.09
CA PHE A 308 3.50 8.80 -27.08
C PHE A 308 3.10 10.20 -27.51
N GLU A 309 3.38 10.58 -28.77
CA GLU A 309 3.00 11.88 -29.32
C GLU A 309 1.48 12.10 -29.31
N ASP A 310 0.70 11.14 -29.82
CA ASP A 310 -0.77 11.21 -29.83
C ASP A 310 -1.35 11.25 -28.40
N LEU A 311 -0.79 10.47 -27.46
CA LEU A 311 -1.24 10.49 -26.07
C LEU A 311 -0.91 11.82 -25.37
N ILE A 312 0.26 12.42 -25.64
CA ILE A 312 0.62 13.74 -25.11
C ILE A 312 -0.35 14.79 -25.63
N GLU A 313 -0.59 14.83 -26.94
CA GLU A 313 -1.51 15.79 -27.57
C GLU A 313 -2.92 15.66 -26.99
N ARG A 314 -3.45 14.43 -26.91
CA ARG A 314 -4.79 14.15 -26.35
C ARG A 314 -4.88 14.52 -24.87
N THR A 315 -3.84 14.25 -24.08
CA THR A 315 -3.83 14.62 -22.65
C THR A 315 -3.96 16.13 -22.47
N LEU A 316 -3.24 16.90 -23.29
CA LEU A 316 -3.30 18.37 -23.28
C LEU A 316 -4.68 18.86 -23.74
N GLN A 317 -5.24 18.30 -24.81
CA GLN A 317 -6.56 18.67 -25.33
C GLN A 317 -7.70 18.37 -24.33
N ILE A 318 -7.66 17.21 -23.67
CA ILE A 318 -8.63 16.87 -22.62
C ILE A 318 -8.49 17.83 -21.44
N SER A 319 -7.25 18.15 -21.05
CA SER A 319 -7.00 19.10 -19.96
C SER A 319 -7.58 20.48 -20.27
N GLU A 320 -7.39 20.97 -21.50
CA GLU A 320 -7.97 22.25 -21.96
C GLU A 320 -9.50 22.21 -21.96
N THR A 321 -10.10 21.14 -22.51
CA THR A 321 -11.56 20.93 -22.52
C THR A 321 -12.12 20.88 -21.10
N PHE A 322 -11.40 20.25 -20.17
CA PHE A 322 -11.78 20.18 -18.77
C PHE A 322 -11.70 21.55 -18.09
N TRP A 323 -10.63 22.31 -18.32
CA TRP A 323 -10.48 23.67 -17.78
C TRP A 323 -11.55 24.62 -18.29
N ALA A 324 -12.01 24.46 -19.53
CA ALA A 324 -13.11 25.25 -20.11
C ALA A 324 -14.47 25.03 -19.42
N LEU A 325 -14.61 24.00 -18.56
CA LEU A 325 -15.82 23.79 -17.75
C LEU A 325 -15.86 24.70 -16.51
N PHE A 326 -14.74 25.32 -16.15
CA PHE A 326 -14.64 26.19 -14.98
C PHE A 326 -14.72 27.67 -15.37
N PRO A 327 -15.16 28.55 -14.46
CA PRO A 327 -15.15 30.00 -14.69
C PRO A 327 -13.71 30.51 -14.88
N ASP A 328 -13.53 31.61 -15.62
CA ASP A 328 -12.21 32.22 -15.87
C ASP A 328 -11.46 32.62 -14.58
N GLU A 329 -12.19 32.88 -13.49
CA GLU A 329 -11.62 33.09 -12.14
C GLU A 329 -11.31 31.76 -11.46
N VAL A 330 -10.38 30.98 -12.03
CA VAL A 330 -9.87 29.77 -11.39
C VAL A 330 -9.01 30.17 -10.19
N VAL A 331 -9.51 29.94 -8.98
CA VAL A 331 -8.68 30.02 -7.77
C VAL A 331 -7.64 28.89 -7.81
N GLU A 332 -6.35 29.23 -7.79
CA GLU A 332 -5.19 28.31 -7.94
C GLU A 332 -5.14 27.14 -6.94
N ARG A 333 -6.05 27.06 -5.97
CA ARG A 333 -6.15 26.00 -4.96
C ARG A 333 -7.59 25.61 -4.59
N ALA A 334 -8.52 25.72 -5.53
CA ALA A 334 -9.90 25.28 -5.31
C ALA A 334 -10.11 23.84 -5.78
N GLU A 335 -10.81 23.05 -4.97
CA GLU A 335 -11.34 21.75 -5.36
C GLU A 335 -12.71 21.96 -6.00
N TYR A 336 -12.82 21.70 -7.30
CA TYR A 336 -14.10 21.77 -8.00
C TYR A 336 -14.71 20.39 -8.18
N ARG A 337 -16.03 20.30 -8.06
CA ARG A 337 -16.79 19.06 -8.19
C ARG A 337 -17.91 19.23 -9.20
N LEU A 338 -18.12 18.19 -10.01
CA LEU A 338 -19.24 18.15 -10.94
C LEU A 338 -20.56 18.00 -10.18
N PRO A 339 -21.64 18.71 -10.56
CA PRO A 339 -22.95 18.54 -9.97
C PRO A 339 -23.39 17.07 -10.03
N HIS A 340 -23.69 16.50 -8.86
CA HIS A 340 -24.06 15.08 -8.70
C HIS A 340 -23.03 14.08 -9.25
N GLY A 341 -21.76 14.48 -9.43
CA GLY A 341 -20.72 13.62 -10.00
C GLY A 341 -20.95 13.23 -11.46
N ARG A 342 -21.81 13.96 -12.19
CA ARG A 342 -22.13 13.64 -13.58
C ARG A 342 -21.08 14.21 -14.53
N VAL A 343 -20.35 13.32 -15.19
CA VAL A 343 -19.39 13.65 -16.24
C VAL A 343 -20.13 14.18 -17.48
N PRO A 344 -19.77 15.36 -18.03
CA PRO A 344 -20.35 15.87 -19.27
C PRO A 344 -20.12 14.92 -20.45
N ALA A 345 -21.10 14.83 -21.37
CA ALA A 345 -21.05 13.89 -22.50
C ALA A 345 -19.80 14.09 -23.38
N ALA A 346 -19.41 15.34 -23.67
CA ALA A 346 -18.22 15.64 -24.45
C ALA A 346 -16.93 15.11 -23.80
N LEU A 347 -16.83 15.18 -22.47
CA LEU A 347 -15.68 14.65 -21.73
C LEU A 347 -15.69 13.11 -21.71
N ALA A 348 -16.87 12.50 -21.58
CA ALA A 348 -17.03 11.05 -21.63
C ALA A 348 -16.65 10.46 -23.01
N GLU A 349 -17.03 11.13 -24.11
CA GLU A 349 -16.66 10.74 -25.47
C GLU A 349 -15.14 10.83 -25.70
N GLN A 350 -14.52 11.93 -25.28
CA GLN A 350 -13.05 12.07 -25.37
C GLN A 350 -12.33 11.03 -24.51
N ALA A 351 -12.82 10.75 -23.30
CA ALA A 351 -12.25 9.73 -22.43
C ALA A 351 -12.30 8.32 -23.05
N ALA A 352 -13.37 7.98 -23.78
CA ALA A 352 -13.47 6.70 -24.47
C ALA A 352 -12.43 6.56 -25.60
N LEU A 353 -12.18 7.62 -26.37
CA LEU A 353 -11.12 7.64 -27.38
C LEU A 353 -9.73 7.54 -26.73
N PHE A 354 -9.55 8.18 -25.58
CA PHE A 354 -8.31 8.17 -24.82
C PHE A 354 -7.99 6.77 -24.30
N LEU A 355 -8.99 6.06 -23.76
CA LEU A 355 -8.86 4.67 -23.31
C LEU A 355 -8.34 3.76 -24.43
N ALA A 356 -8.89 3.87 -25.65
CA ALA A 356 -8.46 3.05 -26.78
C ALA A 356 -6.99 3.27 -27.18
N GLN A 357 -6.44 4.48 -26.96
CA GLN A 357 -5.01 4.76 -27.22
C GLN A 357 -4.12 4.22 -26.10
N TRP A 358 -4.54 4.35 -24.83
CA TRP A 358 -3.85 3.72 -23.71
C TRP A 358 -3.79 2.20 -23.84
N GLU A 359 -4.88 1.55 -24.25
CA GLU A 359 -4.89 0.11 -24.53
C GLU A 359 -3.91 -0.28 -25.64
N LYS A 360 -3.72 0.56 -26.67
CA LYS A 360 -2.69 0.32 -27.70
C LYS A 360 -1.30 0.46 -27.13
N LEU A 361 -1.04 1.51 -26.34
CA LEU A 361 0.25 1.69 -25.68
C LEU A 361 0.55 0.50 -24.76
N HIS A 362 -0.38 0.07 -23.92
CA HIS A 362 -0.22 -1.10 -23.06
C HIS A 362 0.16 -2.33 -23.88
N ARG A 363 -0.54 -2.62 -24.99
CA ARG A 363 -0.20 -3.78 -25.85
C ARG A 363 1.21 -3.72 -26.42
N GLU A 364 1.63 -2.57 -26.96
CA GLU A 364 2.98 -2.42 -27.53
C GLU A 364 4.06 -2.39 -26.44
N ALA A 365 3.76 -1.82 -25.28
CA ALA A 365 4.63 -1.84 -24.12
C ALA A 365 4.83 -3.26 -23.59
N SER A 366 3.77 -4.06 -23.45
CA SER A 366 3.87 -5.47 -23.04
C SER A 366 4.64 -6.29 -24.06
N ARG A 367 4.52 -5.96 -25.36
CA ARG A 367 5.32 -6.60 -26.41
C ARG A 367 6.81 -6.27 -26.26
N LEU A 368 7.16 -5.01 -25.98
CA LEU A 368 8.53 -4.60 -25.70
C LEU A 368 9.08 -5.30 -24.45
N GLU A 369 8.31 -5.32 -23.36
CA GLU A 369 8.65 -6.01 -22.10
C GLU A 369 8.99 -7.48 -22.36
N ALA A 370 8.10 -8.23 -23.02
CA ALA A 370 8.32 -9.64 -23.31
C ALA A 370 9.55 -9.88 -24.19
N MET A 371 9.86 -8.98 -25.11
CA MET A 371 11.05 -9.08 -25.96
C MET A 371 12.35 -8.83 -25.18
N LEU A 372 12.33 -7.92 -24.21
CA LEU A 372 13.46 -7.65 -23.33
C LEU A 372 13.65 -8.78 -22.32
N GLU A 373 12.57 -9.31 -21.71
CA GLU A 373 12.62 -10.41 -20.73
C GLU A 373 13.20 -11.70 -21.32
N ASN A 374 12.77 -12.08 -22.53
CA ASN A 374 13.30 -13.24 -23.25
C ASN A 374 14.82 -13.13 -23.46
N ARG A 375 15.36 -11.92 -23.57
CA ARG A 375 16.78 -11.68 -23.80
C ARG A 375 17.60 -11.57 -22.53
N THR A 376 17.07 -11.06 -21.43
CA THR A 376 17.76 -11.15 -20.13
C THR A 376 18.05 -12.63 -19.79
N SER A 377 17.12 -13.52 -20.17
CA SER A 377 17.29 -14.97 -20.04
C SER A 377 18.37 -15.57 -20.97
N GLU A 378 18.58 -15.00 -22.16
CA GLU A 378 19.60 -15.44 -23.14
C GLU A 378 20.99 -14.80 -22.92
N ALA A 379 21.04 -13.55 -22.46
CA ALA A 379 22.27 -12.79 -22.22
C ALA A 379 23.11 -13.38 -21.07
N ALA A 380 22.48 -14.09 -20.13
CA ALA A 380 23.16 -14.88 -19.11
C ALA A 380 24.09 -15.98 -19.67
N LEU A 381 24.05 -16.26 -20.98
CA LEU A 381 24.80 -17.34 -21.65
C LEU A 381 25.95 -16.85 -22.55
N VAL A 382 26.18 -15.53 -22.73
CA VAL A 382 27.19 -15.01 -23.68
C VAL A 382 28.05 -13.90 -23.04
N PRO A 383 29.40 -13.96 -23.10
CA PRO A 383 30.27 -12.90 -22.55
C PRO A 383 30.19 -11.59 -23.34
N GLU A 384 30.13 -10.46 -22.63
CA GLU A 384 30.04 -9.11 -23.19
C GLU A 384 31.26 -8.72 -24.05
N ALA A 385 31.02 -8.19 -25.24
CA ALA A 385 32.03 -7.52 -26.05
C ALA A 385 32.16 -6.05 -25.64
N GLN A 386 33.40 -5.60 -25.42
CA GLN A 386 33.75 -4.27 -24.92
C GLN A 386 33.47 -3.15 -25.94
N GLY A 387 32.91 -2.01 -25.50
CA GLY A 387 33.23 -0.72 -26.14
C GLY A 387 32.19 0.41 -26.24
N GLU A 388 30.90 0.22 -25.94
CA GLU A 388 29.89 1.31 -26.00
C GLU A 388 29.01 1.31 -24.75
N PRO A 389 28.39 2.44 -24.35
CA PRO A 389 27.47 2.48 -23.22
C PRO A 389 26.26 1.61 -23.57
N VAL A 390 26.33 0.37 -23.11
CA VAL A 390 25.29 -0.62 -23.22
C VAL A 390 24.30 -0.30 -22.12
N SER A 391 23.03 -0.04 -22.46
CA SER A 391 21.99 0.00 -21.43
C SER A 391 21.96 -1.34 -20.71
N ASP A 392 21.95 -1.27 -19.39
CA ASP A 392 21.84 -2.43 -18.51
C ASP A 392 20.55 -3.21 -18.85
N PRO A 393 20.65 -4.49 -19.27
CA PRO A 393 19.48 -5.28 -19.64
C PRO A 393 18.43 -5.39 -18.53
N ASP A 394 18.87 -5.41 -17.26
CA ASP A 394 17.96 -5.44 -16.12
C ASP A 394 17.24 -4.10 -15.96
N LEU A 395 17.94 -2.99 -16.18
CA LEU A 395 17.37 -1.64 -16.16
C LEU A 395 16.35 -1.44 -17.30
N ASP A 396 16.67 -1.91 -18.51
CA ASP A 396 15.74 -1.85 -19.65
C ASP A 396 14.46 -2.65 -19.38
N LEU A 397 14.58 -3.83 -18.78
CA LEU A 397 13.43 -4.63 -18.39
C LEU A 397 12.60 -3.93 -17.31
N ILE A 398 13.23 -3.34 -16.30
CA ILE A 398 12.55 -2.56 -15.25
C ILE A 398 11.82 -1.35 -15.86
N ASN A 399 12.45 -0.61 -16.77
CA ASN A 399 11.83 0.54 -17.43
C ASN A 399 10.65 0.13 -18.33
N ALA A 400 10.77 -1.01 -19.03
CA ALA A 400 9.69 -1.57 -19.85
C ALA A 400 8.49 -2.02 -18.99
N GLN A 401 8.75 -2.74 -17.89
CA GLN A 401 7.75 -3.09 -16.88
C GLN A 401 7.07 -1.84 -16.32
N GLY A 402 7.86 -0.80 -16.05
CA GLY A 402 7.34 0.46 -15.57
C GLY A 402 6.43 1.15 -16.58
N MET A 403 6.76 1.09 -17.87
CA MET A 403 5.92 1.61 -18.93
C MET A 403 4.60 0.85 -19.06
N VAL A 404 4.61 -0.48 -18.94
CA VAL A 404 3.40 -1.32 -18.92
C VAL A 404 2.52 -0.98 -17.73
N ALA A 405 3.10 -0.79 -16.54
CA ALA A 405 2.33 -0.46 -15.35
C ALA A 405 1.73 0.95 -15.37
N ARG A 406 2.35 1.89 -16.10
CA ARG A 406 1.81 3.25 -16.31
C ARG A 406 0.69 3.29 -17.36
N ALA A 407 0.74 2.37 -18.32
CA ALA A 407 -0.25 2.25 -19.40
C ALA A 407 -1.48 1.46 -18.95
#